data_AF-A0A951L8Z5-F1
#
_entry.id   AF-A0A951L8Z5-F1
#
_cell.length_a   1.000
_cell.length_b   1.000
_cell.length_c   1.000
_cell.angle_alpha   90.00
_cell.angle_beta   90.00
_cell.angle_gamma   90.00
#
_symmetry.space_group_name_H-M   'P 1'
#
loop_
_entity.id
_entity.type
_entity.pdbx_description
1 polymer ?
#
loop_
_entity_poly.entity_id
_entity_poly.type
_entity_poly.pdbx_seq_one_letter_code
_entity_poly.pdbx_strand_id
1 'polypeptide(L)'
;MQMKTQEFRVDVSAASGDKASSLTGQMQQWLAERNLNAVSIERVEEPGAILCRACFGDAVDANAFAAEFGGNIVAEEEPPPPPLI
;
A
#
# COMPACT_ATOMS: atom_id res chain seq x y z
N MET A 1 13.92 -1.34 22.24
CA MET A 1 14.53 -1.52 20.91
C MET A 1 13.46 -1.13 19.91
N GLN A 2 13.63 0.00 19.20
CA GLN A 2 12.66 0.38 18.18
C GLN A 2 12.93 -0.53 16.97
N MET A 3 12.09 -1.53 16.78
CA MET A 3 12.12 -2.34 15.57
C MET A 3 11.79 -1.40 14.42
N LYS A 4 12.76 -1.17 13.52
CA LYS A 4 12.52 -0.43 12.29
C LYS A 4 11.53 -1.24 11.46
N THR A 5 10.26 -0.85 11.47
CA THR A 5 9.26 -1.46 10.61
C THR A 5 9.52 -0.93 9.20
N GLN A 6 10.16 -1.74 8.36
CA GLN A 6 10.28 -1.41 6.94
C GLN A 6 8.89 -1.55 6.33
N GLU A 7 8.33 -0.44 5.86
CA GLU A 7 6.99 -0.42 5.27
C GLU A 7 7.08 -0.54 3.75
N PHE A 8 6.33 -1.49 3.21
CA PHE A 8 6.19 -1.73 1.78
C PHE A 8 4.86 -1.19 1.32
N ARG A 9 4.90 -0.16 0.49
CA ARG A 9 3.71 0.48 -0.05
C ARG A 9 3.43 -0.06 -1.45
N VAL A 10 2.16 -0.30 -1.76
CA VAL A 10 1.71 -0.69 -3.10
C VAL A 10 0.70 0.33 -3.59
N ASP A 11 1.03 1.03 -4.68
CA ASP A 11 0.15 2.00 -5.32
C ASP A 11 -0.52 1.39 -6.55
N VAL A 12 -1.86 1.30 -6.52
CA VAL A 12 -2.68 0.76 -7.61
C VAL A 12 -3.53 1.87 -8.22
N SER A 13 -3.38 2.10 -9.51
CA SER A 13 -4.13 3.15 -10.21
C SER A 13 -5.60 2.79 -10.40
N ALA A 14 -6.49 3.61 -9.84
CA ALA A 14 -7.92 3.59 -10.07
C ALA A 14 -8.32 4.67 -11.10
N ALA A 15 -9.03 4.29 -12.16
CA ALA A 15 -9.42 5.21 -13.23
C ALA A 15 -10.42 6.30 -12.80
N SER A 16 -11.09 6.16 -11.64
CA SER A 16 -12.11 7.09 -11.14
C SER A 16 -12.33 6.92 -9.64
N GLY A 17 -12.90 7.93 -8.96
CA GLY A 17 -13.07 7.92 -7.51
C GLY A 17 -14.04 6.84 -7.00
N ASP A 18 -15.12 6.60 -7.75
CA ASP A 18 -16.07 5.52 -7.45
C ASP A 18 -15.39 4.14 -7.53
N LYS A 19 -14.54 3.95 -8.55
CA LYS A 19 -13.74 2.74 -8.73
C LYS A 19 -12.70 2.56 -7.63
N ALA A 20 -12.12 3.65 -7.13
CA ALA A 20 -11.15 3.59 -6.05
C ALA A 20 -11.76 3.09 -4.74
N SER A 21 -12.94 3.60 -4.36
CA SER A 21 -13.65 3.12 -3.16
C SER A 21 -14.00 1.63 -3.28
N SER A 22 -14.50 1.20 -4.43
CA SER A 22 -14.76 -0.22 -4.70
C SER A 22 -13.49 -1.07 -4.71
N LEU A 23 -12.37 -0.53 -5.23
CA LEU A 23 -11.09 -1.21 -5.28
C LEU A 23 -10.51 -1.39 -3.87
N THR A 24 -10.53 -0.35 -3.04
CA THR A 24 -10.13 -0.43 -1.62
C THR A 24 -10.92 -1.50 -0.87
N GLY A 25 -12.24 -1.59 -1.07
CA GLY A 25 -13.06 -2.64 -0.47
C GLY A 25 -12.69 -4.05 -0.94
N GLN A 26 -12.47 -4.23 -2.26
CA GLN A 26 -12.02 -5.51 -2.84
C GLN A 26 -10.65 -5.91 -2.31
N MET A 27 -9.73 -4.96 -2.16
CA MET A 27 -8.40 -5.18 -1.59
C MET A 27 -8.47 -5.64 -0.12
N GLN A 28 -9.29 -4.98 0.70
CA GLN A 28 -9.49 -5.39 2.10
C GLN A 28 -10.08 -6.80 2.19
N GLN A 29 -11.07 -7.12 1.34
CA GLN A 29 -11.68 -8.44 1.31
C GLN A 29 -10.66 -9.51 0.90
N TRP A 30 -9.89 -9.26 -0.16
CA TRP A 30 -8.86 -10.16 -0.66
C TRP A 30 -7.80 -10.49 0.40
N LEU A 31 -7.39 -9.50 1.19
CA LEU A 31 -6.45 -9.68 2.29
C LEU A 31 -7.07 -10.55 3.39
N ALA A 32 -8.33 -10.30 3.75
CA ALA A 32 -9.05 -11.11 4.72
C ALA A 32 -9.18 -12.57 4.27
N GLU A 33 -9.47 -12.82 2.99
CA GLU A 33 -9.56 -14.17 2.42
C GLU A 33 -8.23 -14.92 2.46
N ARG A 34 -7.10 -14.23 2.28
CA ARG A 34 -5.75 -14.80 2.35
C ARG A 34 -5.14 -14.77 3.76
N ASN A 35 -5.86 -14.26 4.76
CA ASN A 35 -5.39 -14.08 6.12
C ASN A 35 -4.11 -13.20 6.21
N LEU A 36 -4.04 -12.20 5.32
CA LEU A 36 -2.98 -11.21 5.24
C LEU A 36 -3.42 -9.94 5.96
N ASN A 37 -2.47 -9.25 6.60
CA ASN A 37 -2.74 -7.99 7.30
C ASN A 37 -1.96 -6.85 6.63
N ALA A 38 -2.66 -6.02 5.86
CA ALA A 38 -2.12 -4.72 5.50
C ALA A 38 -2.10 -3.81 6.73
N VAL A 39 -1.05 -3.03 6.88
CA VAL A 39 -0.88 -1.99 7.91
C VAL A 39 -1.94 -0.90 7.73
N SER A 40 -2.14 -0.48 6.49
CA SER A 40 -3.20 0.48 6.11
C SER A 40 -3.59 0.27 4.65
N ILE A 41 -4.83 0.64 4.32
CA ILE A 41 -5.26 0.79 2.92
C ILE A 41 -6.04 2.10 2.83
N GLU A 42 -5.59 2.98 1.96
CA GLU A 42 -6.14 4.32 1.79
C GLU A 42 -6.28 4.67 0.31
N ARG A 43 -7.18 5.61 0.04
CA ARG A 43 -7.33 6.19 -1.30
C ARG A 43 -6.53 7.48 -1.34
N VAL A 44 -5.64 7.59 -2.31
CA VAL A 44 -4.82 8.77 -2.57
C VAL A 44 -5.31 9.42 -3.86
N GLU A 45 -5.63 10.71 -3.80
CA GLU A 45 -6.04 11.47 -4.99
C GLU A 45 -4.86 12.32 -5.47
N GLU A 46 -4.23 11.88 -6.55
CA GLU A 46 -3.14 12.59 -7.21
C GLU A 46 -3.72 13.51 -8.30
N PRO A 47 -3.04 14.60 -8.66
CA PRO A 47 -3.47 15.47 -9.75
C PRO A 47 -3.50 14.70 -11.08
N GLY A 48 -4.71 14.30 -11.51
CA GLY A 48 -4.94 13.58 -12.76
C GLY A 48 -5.07 12.05 -12.63
N ALA A 49 -4.95 11.49 -11.42
CA ALA A 49 -5.13 10.06 -11.17
C ALA A 49 -5.62 9.80 -9.74
N ILE A 50 -6.35 8.72 -9.53
CA ILE A 50 -6.72 8.28 -8.19
C ILE A 50 -6.02 6.95 -7.96
N LEU A 51 -5.35 6.80 -6.83
CA LEU A 51 -4.59 5.61 -6.47
C LEU A 51 -5.21 4.98 -5.22
N CYS A 52 -5.21 3.66 -5.18
CA CYS A 52 -5.44 2.90 -3.95
C CYS A 52 -4.08 2.46 -3.43
N ARG A 53 -3.74 2.93 -2.24
CA ARG A 53 -2.46 2.72 -1.59
C ARG A 53 -2.64 1.73 -0.46
N ALA A 54 -1.89 0.64 -0.49
CA ALA A 54 -1.85 -0.34 0.60
C ALA A 54 -0.44 -0.41 1.18
N CYS A 55 -0.30 -0.31 2.50
CA CYS A 55 0.97 -0.45 3.20
C CYS A 55 1.04 -1.82 3.88
N PHE A 56 2.20 -2.46 3.82
CA PHE A 56 2.47 -3.79 4.37
C PHE A 56 3.74 -3.74 5.21
N GLY A 57 3.76 -4.50 6.30
CA GLY A 57 4.98 -4.70 7.09
C GLY A 57 5.92 -5.77 6.52
N ASP A 58 5.47 -6.48 5.47
CA ASP A 58 6.19 -7.59 4.86
C ASP A 58 6.26 -7.46 3.33
N ALA A 59 7.44 -7.70 2.76
CA ALA A 59 7.69 -7.59 1.33
C ALA A 59 6.95 -8.66 0.52
N VAL A 60 6.75 -9.86 1.08
CA VAL A 60 6.07 -10.98 0.42
C VAL A 60 4.60 -10.63 0.23
N ASP A 61 3.96 -10.09 1.25
CA ASP A 61 2.56 -9.67 1.20
C ASP A 61 2.36 -8.53 0.19
N ALA A 62 3.24 -7.53 0.22
CA ALA A 62 3.23 -6.45 -0.77
C ALA A 62 3.42 -6.96 -2.20
N ASN A 63 4.31 -7.93 -2.41
CA ASN A 63 4.52 -8.55 -3.73
C ASN A 63 3.31 -9.33 -4.21
N ALA A 64 2.71 -10.16 -3.34
CA ALA A 64 1.51 -10.92 -3.69
C ALA A 64 0.34 -9.99 -4.03
N PHE A 65 0.19 -8.90 -3.28
CA PHE A 65 -0.84 -7.90 -3.52
C PHE A 65 -0.61 -7.13 -4.84
N ALA A 66 0.60 -6.66 -5.08
CA ALA A 66 0.97 -5.98 -6.33
C ALA A 66 0.77 -6.87 -7.55
N ALA A 67 1.08 -8.17 -7.44
CA ALA A 67 0.87 -9.14 -8.51
C ALA A 67 -0.62 -9.36 -8.84
N GLU A 68 -1.52 -9.32 -7.85
CA GLU A 68 -2.95 -9.48 -8.10
C GLU A 68 -3.58 -8.21 -8.71
N PHE A 69 -3.30 -7.05 -8.12
CA PHE A 69 -3.98 -5.80 -8.49
C PHE A 69 -3.23 -4.97 -9.53
N GLY A 70 -2.01 -5.36 -9.90
CA GLY A 70 -1.17 -4.63 -10.86
C GLY A 70 -0.59 -3.33 -10.27
N GLY A 71 -0.22 -3.36 -9.00
CA GLY A 71 0.33 -2.20 -8.27
C GLY A 71 1.83 -2.05 -8.38
N ASN A 72 2.32 -0.82 -8.21
CA ASN A 72 3.76 -0.57 -8.06
C ASN A 72 4.16 -0.66 -6.59
N ILE A 73 5.14 -1.51 -6.29
CA ILE A 73 5.71 -1.62 -4.95
C ILE A 73 6.75 -0.52 -4.76
N VAL A 74 6.53 0.30 -3.76
CA VAL A 74 7.43 1.35 -3.27
C VAL A 74 7.91 0.91 -1.90
N ALA A 75 9.19 0.54 -1.79
CA ALA A 75 9.81 0.35 -0.49
C ALA A 75 10.17 1.74 0.05
N GLU A 76 9.50 2.18 1.12
CA GLU A 76 9.90 3.40 1.81
C GLU A 76 11.05 3.05 2.77
N GLU A 77 12.28 3.39 2.38
CA GLU A 77 13.36 3.49 3.36
C GLU A 77 13.03 4.65 4.30
N GLU A 78 13.06 4.39 5.62
CA GLU A 78 12.95 5.42 6.66
C GLU A 78 13.80 6.63 6.23
N PRO A 79 13.23 7.86 6.13
CA PRO A 79 14.03 9.02 5.77
C PRO A 79 15.20 9.08 6.74
N PRO A 80 16.44 9.31 6.26
CA PRO A 80 17.60 9.31 7.13
C PRO A 80 17.30 10.26 8.30
N PRO A 81 17.58 9.85 9.56
CA PRO A 81 17.26 10.66 10.71
C PRO A 81 17.82 12.07 10.48
N PRO A 82 17.08 13.13 10.86
CA PRO A 82 17.55 14.49 10.67
C PRO A 82 18.96 14.61 11.27
N PRO A 83 19.89 15.32 10.60
CA PRO A 83 21.24 15.48 11.13
C PRO A 83 21.13 16.04 12.54
N LEU A 84 21.77 15.37 13.51
CA LEU A 84 21.94 15.88 14.87
C LEU A 84 22.79 17.15 14.76
N ILE A 85 22.13 18.31 14.80
CA ILE A 85 22.76 19.64 14.92
C ILE A 85 22.86 19.97 16.40
#